data_AF-A0A938SI06-F1
#
_entry.id   AF-A0A938SI06-F1
#
_cell.length_a   1.000
_cell.length_b   1.000
_cell.length_c   1.000
_cell.angle_alpha   90.00
_cell.angle_beta   90.00
_cell.angle_gamma   90.00
#
_symmetry.space_group_name_H-M   'P 1'
#
loop_
_entity.id
_entity.type
_entity.pdbx_description
1 polymer ?
#
loop_
_entity_poly.entity_id
_entity_poly.type
_entity_poly.pdbx_seq_one_letter_code
_entity_poly.pdbx_strand_id
1 'polypeptide(L)'
;MDIHQLLSAVGSLVLLGAIVQMATGQTEGDVLKPLRRGHPRLMVLDEDIGRVKKAIETDKVARQWHERLRADAEKMLTDPPVEHKLIGPRLLDKSRTALHRVSTLAGLYRLDGDKRFAERAVKEMLTAA
;
A
#
# COMPACT_ATOMS: atom_id res chain seq x y z
N MET A 1 19.13 -35.95 -65.95
CA MET A 1 18.62 -34.61 -65.62
C MET A 1 17.73 -34.74 -64.40
N ASP A 2 18.14 -34.09 -63.33
CA ASP A 2 18.06 -34.54 -61.95
C ASP A 2 16.75 -34.18 -61.24
N ILE A 3 16.02 -35.19 -60.76
CA ILE A 3 14.92 -35.01 -59.79
C ILE A 3 15.46 -34.82 -58.36
N HIS A 4 16.73 -35.16 -58.12
CA HIS A 4 17.39 -35.04 -56.82
C HIS A 4 17.86 -33.62 -56.45
N GLN A 5 17.71 -32.61 -57.31
CA GLN A 5 18.11 -31.21 -57.00
C GLN A 5 16.96 -30.24 -56.72
N LEU A 6 15.69 -30.66 -56.81
CA LEU A 6 14.53 -29.77 -56.64
C LEU A 6 13.78 -29.91 -55.30
N LEU A 7 14.22 -30.82 -54.43
CA LEU A 7 13.63 -31.04 -53.10
C LEU A 7 14.56 -30.65 -51.94
N SER A 8 15.63 -29.89 -52.20
CA SER A 8 16.44 -29.23 -51.16
C SER A 8 15.84 -27.88 -50.69
N ALA A 9 14.69 -27.47 -51.23
CA ALA A 9 14.10 -26.15 -50.96
C ALA A 9 12.82 -26.17 -50.10
N VAL A 10 12.55 -27.26 -49.38
CA VAL A 10 11.43 -27.33 -48.40
C VAL A 10 11.95 -27.36 -46.94
N GLY A 11 13.28 -27.43 -46.76
CA GLY A 11 13.94 -27.51 -45.44
C GLY A 11 14.21 -26.18 -44.72
N SER A 12 13.61 -25.06 -45.15
CA SER A 12 13.90 -23.73 -44.59
C SER A 12 12.67 -22.92 -44.18
N LEU A 13 11.53 -23.55 -43.92
CA LEU A 13 10.30 -22.84 -43.54
C LEU A 13 9.56 -23.44 -42.35
N VAL A 14 10.28 -24.02 -41.37
CA VAL A 14 9.69 -24.51 -40.10
C VAL A 14 10.35 -23.84 -38.87
N LEU A 15 11.30 -22.92 -39.05
CA LEU A 15 12.08 -22.34 -37.96
C LEU A 15 11.94 -20.82 -37.81
N LEU A 16 10.70 -20.31 -37.85
CA LEU A 16 10.44 -18.88 -37.58
C LEU A 16 9.08 -18.58 -36.92
N GLY A 17 8.48 -19.55 -36.23
CA GLY A 17 7.14 -19.39 -35.65
C GLY A 17 7.03 -19.63 -34.14
N ALA A 18 8.15 -19.80 -33.42
CA ALA A 18 8.06 -20.31 -32.05
C ALA A 18 9.16 -19.80 -31.11
N ILE A 19 9.42 -18.49 -31.03
CA ILE A 19 10.06 -17.95 -29.83
C ILE A 19 9.49 -16.56 -29.52
N VAL A 20 9.07 -16.42 -28.26
CA VAL A 20 8.81 -15.18 -27.53
C VAL A 20 7.38 -14.60 -27.64
N GLN A 21 6.43 -15.31 -27.04
CA GLN A 21 5.24 -14.67 -26.47
C GLN A 21 5.70 -13.83 -25.25
N MET A 22 6.19 -12.61 -25.46
CA MET A 22 6.41 -11.66 -24.36
C MET A 22 5.09 -10.97 -24.00
N ALA A 23 4.75 -11.10 -22.72
CA ALA A 23 3.89 -10.20 -21.96
C ALA A 23 2.44 -10.02 -22.45
N THR A 24 1.71 -11.12 -22.64
CA THR A 24 0.26 -11.06 -22.36
C THR A 24 0.11 -11.08 -20.84
N GLY A 25 -0.22 -9.93 -20.23
CA GLY A 25 -0.62 -9.85 -18.83
C GLY A 25 -1.82 -10.76 -18.58
N GLN A 26 -1.56 -11.99 -18.16
CA GLN A 26 -2.59 -12.92 -17.71
C GLN A 26 -2.93 -12.58 -16.26
N THR A 27 -4.07 -11.94 -16.03
CA THR A 27 -4.84 -12.07 -14.78
C THR A 27 -6.33 -11.90 -15.08
N GLU A 28 -6.96 -12.93 -15.66
CA GLU A 28 -8.42 -13.12 -15.60
C GLU A 28 -8.87 -13.79 -14.28
N GLY A 29 -8.07 -13.69 -13.22
CA GLY A 29 -8.39 -14.19 -11.89
C GLY A 29 -8.69 -13.03 -10.95
N ASP A 30 -9.61 -13.25 -10.00
CA ASP A 30 -9.88 -12.29 -8.92
C ASP A 30 -8.59 -12.00 -8.13
N VAL A 31 -7.97 -10.86 -8.43
CA VAL A 31 -6.71 -10.38 -7.83
C VAL A 31 -6.81 -10.17 -6.32
N LEU A 32 -8.03 -10.11 -5.77
CA LEU A 32 -8.28 -9.90 -4.35
C LEU A 32 -8.45 -11.21 -3.57
N LYS A 33 -8.58 -12.35 -4.27
CA LYS A 33 -8.70 -13.68 -3.66
C LYS A 33 -7.62 -14.01 -2.61
N PRO A 34 -6.34 -13.63 -2.75
CA PRO A 34 -5.32 -13.93 -1.74
C PRO A 34 -5.33 -12.97 -0.53
N LEU A 35 -6.16 -11.90 -0.54
CA LEU A 35 -6.19 -10.97 0.57
C LEU A 35 -6.80 -11.64 1.82
N ARG A 36 -6.17 -11.41 2.96
CA ARG A 36 -6.73 -11.77 4.28
C ARG A 36 -8.12 -11.14 4.44
N ARG A 37 -9.04 -11.78 5.16
CA ARG A 37 -10.40 -11.23 5.38
C ARG A 37 -10.48 -10.19 6.50
N GLY A 38 -9.73 -10.38 7.59
CA GLY A 38 -9.70 -9.46 8.73
C GLY A 38 -8.91 -8.18 8.46
N HIS A 39 -8.98 -7.20 9.36
CA HIS A 39 -8.21 -5.96 9.30
C HIS A 39 -7.44 -5.77 10.60
N PRO A 40 -6.23 -5.14 10.57
CA PRO A 40 -5.53 -4.54 9.45
C PRO A 40 -4.74 -5.56 8.61
N ARG A 41 -4.40 -5.16 7.38
CA ARG A 41 -3.73 -6.01 6.36
C ARG A 41 -2.53 -5.34 5.70
N LEU A 42 -2.23 -4.12 6.11
CA LEU A 42 -1.21 -3.25 5.53
C LEU A 42 -0.35 -2.70 6.68
N MET A 43 0.97 -2.74 6.52
CA MET A 43 2.00 -2.38 7.51
C MET A 43 2.07 -3.26 8.77
N VAL A 44 0.91 -3.66 9.32
CA VAL A 44 0.79 -4.41 10.58
C VAL A 44 -0.39 -5.38 10.50
N LEU A 45 -0.27 -6.53 11.15
CA LEU A 45 -1.37 -7.50 11.32
C LEU A 45 -1.94 -7.42 12.74
N ASP A 46 -3.12 -8.01 12.95
CA ASP A 46 -3.74 -8.03 14.28
C ASP A 46 -2.92 -8.74 15.35
N GLU A 47 -2.28 -9.84 14.96
CA GLU A 47 -1.36 -10.59 15.81
C GLU A 47 -0.12 -9.77 16.24
N ASP A 48 0.27 -8.76 15.45
CA ASP A 48 1.41 -7.89 15.77
C ASP A 48 1.08 -6.82 16.82
N ILE A 49 -0.19 -6.44 16.95
CA ILE A 49 -0.61 -5.33 17.83
C ILE A 49 -0.21 -5.62 19.29
N GLY A 50 -0.40 -6.85 19.76
CA GLY A 50 0.00 -7.25 21.12
C GLY A 50 1.51 -7.15 21.32
N ARG A 51 2.31 -7.51 20.30
CA ARG A 51 3.78 -7.40 20.34
C ARG A 51 4.22 -5.94 20.42
N VAL A 52 3.59 -5.04 19.66
CA VAL A 52 3.90 -3.60 19.71
C VAL A 52 3.54 -2.99 21.07
N LYS A 53 2.37 -3.32 21.62
CA LYS A 53 1.97 -2.88 22.97
C LYS A 53 2.98 -3.31 24.03
N LYS A 54 3.38 -4.58 24.00
CA LYS A 54 4.41 -5.09 24.90
C LYS A 54 5.74 -4.34 24.75
N ALA A 55 6.16 -4.03 23.51
CA ALA A 55 7.36 -3.25 23.28
C ALA A 55 7.26 -1.84 23.90
N ILE A 56 6.12 -1.16 23.74
CA ILE A 56 5.87 0.16 24.37
C ILE A 56 5.98 0.09 25.90
N GLU A 57 5.51 -0.99 26.51
CA GLU A 57 5.58 -1.20 27.95
C GLU A 57 7.02 -1.49 28.42
N THR A 58 7.77 -2.34 27.70
CA THR A 58 9.06 -2.87 28.18
C THR A 58 10.30 -2.14 27.67
N ASP A 59 10.20 -1.46 26.52
CA ASP A 59 11.33 -0.79 25.87
C ASP A 59 11.18 0.74 25.96
N LYS A 60 12.20 1.41 26.47
CA LYS A 60 12.20 2.87 26.67
C LYS A 60 12.10 3.65 25.36
N VAL A 61 12.77 3.20 24.30
CA VAL A 61 12.77 3.86 23.00
C VAL A 61 11.41 3.71 22.34
N ALA A 62 10.82 2.49 22.37
CA ALA A 62 9.48 2.25 21.86
C ALA A 62 8.43 3.14 22.56
N ARG A 63 8.54 3.28 23.89
CA ARG A 63 7.69 4.18 24.68
C ARG A 63 7.81 5.63 24.24
N GLN A 64 9.04 6.14 24.09
CA GLN A 64 9.29 7.50 23.64
C GLN A 64 8.70 7.79 22.25
N TRP A 65 8.80 6.82 21.33
CA TRP A 65 8.17 6.94 20.01
C TRP A 65 6.65 6.99 20.09
N HIS A 66 6.04 6.12 20.91
CA HIS A 66 4.59 6.12 21.13
C HIS A 66 4.10 7.44 21.73
N GLU A 67 4.79 7.95 22.76
CA GLU A 67 4.48 9.25 23.38
C GLU A 67 4.56 10.40 22.37
N ARG A 68 5.58 10.40 21.50
CA ARG A 68 5.73 11.41 20.46
C ARG A 68 4.61 11.33 19.42
N LEU A 69 4.30 10.12 18.93
CA LEU A 69 3.20 9.92 17.97
C LEU A 69 1.87 10.38 18.58
N ARG A 70 1.62 10.05 19.85
CA ARG A 70 0.42 10.49 20.56
C ARG A 70 0.36 12.01 20.67
N ALA A 71 1.45 12.67 21.03
CA ALA A 71 1.50 14.13 21.10
C ALA A 71 1.22 14.78 19.74
N ASP A 72 1.73 14.20 18.65
CA ASP A 72 1.45 14.69 17.30
C ASP A 72 -0.02 14.43 16.90
N ALA A 73 -0.60 13.29 17.27
CA ALA A 73 -2.01 12.99 17.04
C ALA A 73 -2.97 13.91 17.80
N GLU A 74 -2.65 14.29 19.05
CA GLU A 74 -3.44 15.26 19.81
C GLU A 74 -3.46 16.64 19.14
N LYS A 75 -2.32 17.10 18.59
CA LYS A 75 -2.30 18.33 17.76
C LYS A 75 -3.16 18.17 16.52
N MET A 76 -3.05 17.02 15.85
CA MET A 76 -3.85 16.73 14.67
C MET A 76 -5.34 16.86 14.97
N LEU A 77 -5.85 16.42 16.12
CA LEU A 77 -7.29 16.56 16.45
C LEU A 77 -7.80 18.01 16.34
N THR A 78 -6.95 18.99 16.63
CA THR A 78 -7.30 20.42 16.58
C THR A 78 -7.06 21.08 15.23
N ASP A 79 -6.20 20.49 14.40
CA ASP A 79 -5.91 21.03 13.07
C ASP A 79 -7.13 20.92 12.13
N PRO A 80 -7.30 21.85 11.18
CA PRO A 80 -8.21 21.63 10.07
C PRO A 80 -7.81 20.36 9.29
N PRO A 81 -8.79 19.58 8.78
CA PRO A 81 -8.50 18.45 7.90
C PRO A 81 -7.69 18.88 6.67
N VAL A 82 -7.00 17.93 6.05
CA VAL A 82 -6.25 18.20 4.82
C VAL A 82 -7.17 18.76 3.73
N GLU A 83 -6.79 19.86 3.11
CA GLU A 83 -7.52 20.45 2.00
C GLU A 83 -6.89 20.05 0.66
N HIS A 84 -7.73 19.72 -0.33
CA HIS A 84 -7.29 19.52 -1.70
C HIS A 84 -6.94 20.87 -2.34
N LYS A 85 -5.69 21.29 -2.15
CA LYS A 85 -5.16 22.56 -2.64
C LYS A 85 -3.80 22.37 -3.30
N LEU A 86 -3.70 22.79 -4.56
CA LEU A 86 -2.44 22.77 -5.29
C LEU A 86 -1.57 23.97 -4.92
N ILE A 87 -0.26 23.74 -4.89
CA ILE A 87 0.77 24.80 -4.82
C ILE A 87 1.48 24.84 -6.18
N GLY A 88 1.03 25.73 -7.06
CA GLY A 88 1.36 25.64 -8.49
C GLY A 88 0.79 24.33 -9.07
N PRO A 89 1.58 23.49 -9.75
CA PRO A 89 1.11 22.19 -10.23
C PRO A 89 1.24 21.04 -9.20
N ARG A 90 1.71 21.33 -7.97
CA ARG A 90 2.11 20.29 -7.01
C ARG A 90 1.03 20.00 -5.99
N LEU A 91 0.68 18.72 -5.84
CA LEU A 91 -0.24 18.18 -4.82
C LEU A 91 0.48 17.32 -3.75
N LEU A 92 1.70 16.85 -4.04
CA LEU A 92 2.41 15.85 -3.22
C LEU A 92 2.53 16.21 -1.74
N ASP A 93 2.67 17.49 -1.40
CA ASP A 93 2.68 17.97 -0.01
C ASP A 93 1.39 17.60 0.74
N LYS A 94 0.23 17.83 0.10
CA LYS A 94 -1.08 17.51 0.68
C LYS A 94 -1.31 16.00 0.75
N SER A 95 -0.93 15.26 -0.29
CA SER A 95 -1.01 13.79 -0.27
C SER A 95 -0.15 13.18 0.84
N ARG A 96 1.07 13.69 1.06
CA ARG A 96 1.95 13.25 2.15
C ARG A 96 1.37 13.60 3.52
N THR A 97 0.80 14.80 3.67
CA THR A 97 0.12 15.20 4.89
C THR A 97 -1.05 14.26 5.20
N ALA A 98 -1.91 13.98 4.22
CA ALA A 98 -3.03 13.06 4.36
C ALA A 98 -2.56 11.66 4.79
N LEU A 99 -1.59 11.08 4.07
CA LEU A 99 -1.04 9.76 4.38
C LEU A 99 -0.46 9.69 5.79
N HIS A 100 0.32 10.70 6.19
CA HIS A 100 0.93 10.77 7.51
C HIS A 100 -0.13 10.85 8.62
N ARG A 101 -1.12 11.73 8.47
CA ARG A 101 -2.20 11.90 9.46
C ARG A 101 -3.04 10.63 9.59
N VAL A 102 -3.50 10.06 8.47
CA VAL A 102 -4.33 8.84 8.47
C VAL A 102 -3.57 7.68 9.11
N SER A 103 -2.31 7.46 8.73
CA SER A 103 -1.52 6.34 9.26
C SER A 103 -1.24 6.49 10.75
N THR A 104 -0.92 7.71 11.21
CA THR A 104 -0.63 7.99 12.62
C THR A 104 -1.87 7.82 13.49
N LEU A 105 -2.98 8.46 13.11
CA LEU A 105 -4.24 8.42 13.85
C LEU A 105 -4.85 7.00 13.88
N ALA A 106 -4.90 6.31 12.74
CA ALA A 106 -5.42 4.95 12.68
C ALA A 106 -4.54 3.97 13.47
N GLY A 107 -3.20 4.12 13.40
CA GLY A 107 -2.26 3.31 14.16
C GLY A 107 -2.45 3.47 15.67
N LEU A 108 -2.54 4.71 16.15
CA LEU A 108 -2.78 4.99 17.58
C LEU A 108 -4.15 4.52 18.04
N TYR A 109 -5.20 4.60 17.22
CA TYR A 109 -6.48 3.97 17.57
C TYR A 109 -6.36 2.45 17.77
N ARG A 110 -5.61 1.74 16.90
CA ARG A 110 -5.41 0.29 17.07
C ARG A 110 -4.61 -0.04 18.32
N LEU A 111 -3.64 0.79 18.69
CA LEU A 111 -2.82 0.59 19.88
C LEU A 111 -3.58 0.96 21.16
N ASP A 112 -4.28 2.09 21.16
CA ASP A 112 -4.73 2.73 22.40
C ASP A 112 -6.25 2.66 22.59
N GLY A 113 -7.01 2.42 21.52
CA GLY A 113 -8.47 2.34 21.55
C GLY A 113 -9.20 3.68 21.62
N ASP A 114 -8.50 4.82 21.58
CA ASP A 114 -9.14 6.14 21.60
C ASP A 114 -9.87 6.42 20.29
N LYS A 115 -11.20 6.41 20.34
CA LYS A 115 -12.07 6.58 19.18
C LYS A 115 -11.93 7.95 18.51
N ARG A 116 -11.51 8.99 19.23
CA ARG A 116 -11.30 10.34 18.67
C ARG A 116 -10.31 10.29 17.50
N PHE A 117 -9.25 9.48 17.62
CA PHE A 117 -8.27 9.31 16.55
C PHE A 117 -8.85 8.59 15.33
N ALA A 118 -9.68 7.56 15.53
CA ALA A 118 -10.35 6.87 14.43
C ALA A 118 -11.30 7.80 13.65
N GLU A 119 -12.14 8.54 14.37
CA GLU A 119 -13.09 9.49 13.79
C GLU A 119 -12.37 10.58 13.00
N ARG A 120 -11.27 11.12 13.56
CA ARG A 120 -10.45 12.10 12.85
C ARG A 120 -9.75 11.49 11.63
N ALA A 121 -9.23 10.27 11.70
CA ALA A 121 -8.63 9.59 10.54
C ALA A 121 -9.65 9.40 9.41
N VAL A 122 -10.89 9.03 9.74
CA VAL A 122 -11.98 8.94 8.77
C VAL A 122 -12.26 10.30 8.12
N LYS A 123 -12.29 11.38 8.91
CA LYS A 123 -12.47 12.73 8.38
C LYS A 123 -11.36 13.12 7.39
N GLU A 124 -10.11 12.81 7.70
CA GLU A 124 -8.98 13.04 6.78
C GLU A 124 -9.15 12.26 5.46
N MET A 125 -9.52 10.97 5.53
CA MET A 125 -9.74 10.13 4.35
C MET A 125 -10.90 10.65 3.49
N LEU A 126 -12.03 11.04 4.10
CA LEU A 126 -13.19 11.58 3.39
C LEU A 126 -12.91 12.93 2.74
N THR A 127 -11.99 13.72 3.30
CA THR A 127 -11.61 15.01 2.69
C THR A 127 -10.63 14.83 1.53
N ALA A 128 -9.89 13.72 1.50
CA ALA A 128 -8.92 13.41 0.45
C ALA A 128 -9.51 12.59 -0.72
N ALA A 129 -10.72 12.04 -0.57
CA ALA A 129 -11.43 11.25 -1.58
C ALA A 129 -12.06 12.13 -2.66
#